data_AF-A0A4P6K3W8-F1
#
_entry.id   AF-A0A4P6K3W8-F1
#
_cell.length_a   1.000
_cell.length_b   1.000
_cell.length_c   1.000
_cell.angle_alpha   90.00
_cell.angle_beta   90.00
_cell.angle_gamma   90.00
#
_symmetry.space_group_name_H-M   'P 1'
#
loop_
_entity.id
_entity.type
_entity.pdbx_description
1 polymer ?
#
loop_
_entity_poly.entity_id
_entity_poly.type
_entity_poly.pdbx_seq_one_letter_code
_entity_poly.pdbx_strand_id
1 'polypeptide(L)'
;MAHIRLASPVFHISITNADPLTIAAQVGHYLGKRLFVPGQSVTPEQILDSPHFLIGAPERVCEILLDRRDRYGIANFTIVSEAMDSFAPIVAALKGK
;
A
#
# COMPACT_ATOMS: atom_id res chain seq x y z
N MET A 1 -15.10 4.94 18.92
CA MET A 1 -14.40 3.89 18.16
C MET A 1 -12.96 4.37 17.97
N ALA A 2 -11.95 3.64 18.43
CA ALA A 2 -10.56 4.10 18.35
C ALA A 2 -10.01 3.83 16.95
N HIS A 3 -9.60 4.86 16.23
CA HIS A 3 -9.01 4.73 14.89
C HIS A 3 -7.50 4.55 15.02
N ILE A 4 -6.95 3.52 14.37
CA ILE A 4 -5.50 3.35 14.29
C ILE A 4 -4.98 4.30 13.21
N ARG A 5 -4.15 5.25 13.61
CA ARG A 5 -3.32 6.04 12.69
C ARG A 5 -2.03 5.28 12.48
N LEU A 6 -1.77 4.85 11.25
CA LEU A 6 -0.42 4.44 10.88
C LEU A 6 0.45 5.71 10.91
N ALA A 7 1.26 5.84 11.96
CA ALA A 7 2.19 6.96 12.13
C ALA A 7 3.39 6.91 11.17
N SER A 8 3.50 5.83 10.40
CA SER A 8 4.52 5.62 9.36
C SER A 8 3.84 5.69 7.98
N PRO A 9 4.40 6.45 7.01
CA PRO A 9 3.81 6.58 5.69
C PRO A 9 3.74 5.23 4.97
N VAL A 10 2.81 5.10 4.02
CA VAL A 10 2.86 4.01 3.04
C VAL A 10 4.14 4.23 2.22
N PHE A 11 5.11 3.33 2.37
CA PHE A 11 6.48 3.50 1.84
C PHE A 11 6.54 3.40 0.32
N HIS A 12 5.54 2.77 -0.30
CA HIS A 12 5.47 2.65 -1.74
C HIS A 12 4.03 2.50 -2.23
N ILE A 13 3.65 3.37 -3.16
CA ILE A 13 2.36 3.37 -3.82
C ILE A 13 2.63 3.18 -5.31
N SER A 14 2.12 2.10 -5.89
CA SER A 14 2.21 1.84 -7.32
C SER A 14 0.81 1.67 -7.87
N ILE A 15 0.27 2.75 -8.44
CA ILE A 15 -1.03 2.76 -9.09
C ILE A 15 -0.81 2.40 -10.55
N THR A 16 -1.22 1.18 -10.90
CA THR A 16 -0.91 0.61 -12.22
C THR A 16 -1.92 -0.47 -12.57
N ASN A 17 -2.17 -0.62 -13.88
CA ASN A 17 -2.95 -1.72 -14.43
C ASN A 17 -2.08 -2.98 -14.69
N ALA A 18 -0.78 -2.90 -14.41
CA ALA A 18 0.11 -4.06 -14.47
C ALA A 18 -0.18 -5.07 -13.35
N ASP A 19 0.21 -6.32 -13.56
CA ASP A 19 0.06 -7.39 -12.57
C ASP A 19 0.75 -7.02 -11.24
N PRO A 20 -0.01 -6.96 -10.11
CA PRO A 20 0.53 -6.59 -8.81
C PRO A 20 1.64 -7.50 -8.30
N LEU A 21 1.64 -8.79 -8.64
CA LEU A 21 2.70 -9.73 -8.22
C LEU A 21 4.03 -9.37 -8.88
N THR A 22 4.01 -9.00 -10.15
CA THR A 22 5.19 -8.53 -10.88
C THR A 22 5.81 -7.28 -10.21
N ILE A 23 4.98 -6.32 -9.81
CA ILE A 23 5.44 -5.10 -9.13
C ILE A 23 5.94 -5.43 -7.72
N ALA A 24 5.24 -6.27 -6.97
CA ALA A 24 5.63 -6.69 -5.63
C ALA A 24 6.98 -7.44 -5.63
N ALA A 25 7.26 -8.25 -6.65
CA ALA A 25 8.55 -8.90 -6.81
C ALA A 25 9.70 -7.90 -7.03
N GLN A 26 9.48 -6.86 -7.84
CA GLN A 26 10.46 -5.79 -8.06
C GLN A 26 10.74 -4.99 -6.78
N VAL A 27 9.68 -4.66 -6.04
CA VAL A 27 9.76 -3.94 -4.76
C VAL A 27 10.46 -4.79 -3.69
N GLY A 28 10.13 -6.08 -3.59
CA GLY A 28 10.77 -7.02 -2.68
C GLY A 28 12.27 -7.15 -2.93
N HIS A 29 12.70 -7.20 -4.19
CA HIS A 29 14.12 -7.19 -4.56
C HIS A 29 14.84 -5.89 -4.13
N TYR A 30 14.19 -4.74 -4.29
CA TYR A 30 14.77 -3.44 -3.97
C TYR A 30 14.86 -3.19 -2.46
N LEU A 31 13.82 -3.55 -1.70
CA LEU A 31 13.75 -3.30 -0.26
C LEU A 31 14.46 -4.35 0.58
N GLY A 32 14.48 -5.62 0.16
CA GLY A 32 15.24 -6.68 0.83
C GLY A 32 16.74 -6.37 0.94
N LYS A 33 17.29 -5.57 0.01
CA LYS A 33 18.69 -5.11 0.04
C LYS A 33 18.95 -3.95 1.00
N ARG A 34 17.92 -3.23 1.46
CA ARG A 34 18.10 -1.88 2.04
C ARG A 34 17.38 -1.64 3.38
N LEU A 35 16.37 -2.43 3.70
CA LEU A 35 15.56 -2.27 4.93
C LEU A 35 15.54 -3.51 5.84
N PHE A 36 15.85 -4.70 5.32
CA PHE A 36 15.83 -5.95 6.07
C PHE A 36 17.23 -6.49 6.32
N VAL A 37 17.34 -7.31 7.38
CA VAL A 37 18.57 -7.98 7.82
C VAL A 37 19.23 -8.69 6.62
N PRO A 38 20.55 -8.53 6.39
CA PRO A 38 21.25 -9.24 5.33
C PRO A 38 20.97 -10.75 5.41
N GLY A 39 20.39 -11.31 4.34
CA GLY A 39 20.05 -12.74 4.25
C GLY A 39 18.55 -13.08 4.34
N GLN A 40 17.66 -12.10 4.55
CA GLN A 40 16.20 -12.31 4.42
C GLN A 40 15.64 -11.68 3.14
N SER A 41 15.14 -12.53 2.23
CA SER A 41 14.31 -12.11 1.09
C SER A 41 12.85 -11.97 1.53
N VAL A 42 12.20 -10.87 1.13
CA VAL A 42 10.76 -10.68 1.31
C VAL A 42 10.06 -11.20 0.05
N THR A 43 9.06 -12.06 0.23
CA THR A 43 8.26 -12.60 -0.87
C THR A 43 7.29 -11.54 -1.42
N PRO A 44 6.90 -11.60 -2.71
CA PRO A 44 5.89 -10.72 -3.28
C PRO A 44 4.58 -10.73 -2.48
N GLU A 45 4.18 -11.89 -1.96
CA GLU A 45 2.95 -12.08 -1.19
C GLU A 45 3.02 -11.33 0.15
N GLN A 46 4.17 -11.38 0.83
CA GLN A 46 4.41 -10.60 2.05
C GLN A 46 4.37 -9.09 1.80
N ILE A 47 4.81 -8.64 0.61
CA ILE A 47 4.69 -7.22 0.22
C ILE A 47 3.22 -6.85 0.04
N LEU A 48 2.43 -7.68 -0.65
CA LEU A 48 1.02 -7.39 -0.92
C LEU A 48 0.14 -7.40 0.34
N ASP A 49 0.44 -8.28 1.32
CA ASP A 49 -0.29 -8.33 2.59
C ASP A 49 0.12 -7.20 3.56
N SER A 50 1.29 -6.61 3.37
CA SER A 50 1.81 -5.58 4.28
C SER A 50 1.04 -4.25 4.18
N PRO A 51 0.65 -3.64 5.32
CA PRO A 51 -0.08 -2.37 5.36
C PRO A 51 0.74 -1.18 4.82
N HIS A 52 2.04 -1.37 4.59
CA HIS A 52 2.97 -0.36 4.10
C HIS A 52 3.02 -0.23 2.58
N PHE A 53 2.33 -1.11 1.85
CA PHE A 53 2.28 -1.10 0.39
C PHE A 53 0.84 -0.96 -0.10
N LEU A 54 0.67 -0.20 -1.19
CA LEU A 54 -0.58 -0.12 -1.95
C LEU A 54 -0.21 -0.29 -3.43
N ILE A 55 -0.55 -1.46 -3.99
CA ILE A 55 -0.14 -1.86 -5.34
C ILE A 55 -1.39 -2.32 -6.10
N GLY A 56 -1.61 -1.73 -7.28
CA GLY A 56 -2.68 -2.12 -8.20
C GLY A 56 -3.46 -0.94 -8.75
N ALA A 57 -4.52 -1.25 -9.50
CA ALA A 57 -5.42 -0.24 -10.07
C ALA A 57 -6.20 0.50 -8.96
N PRO A 58 -6.72 1.72 -9.23
CA PRO A 58 -7.43 2.52 -8.23
C PRO A 58 -8.55 1.76 -7.48
N GLU A 59 -9.33 0.94 -8.19
CA GLU A 59 -10.43 0.16 -7.63
C GLU A 59 -9.91 -0.88 -6.64
N ARG A 60 -8.83 -1.58 -7.01
CA ARG A 60 -8.17 -2.56 -6.14
C ARG A 60 -7.59 -1.91 -4.90
N VAL A 61 -6.99 -0.73 -5.05
CA VAL A 61 -6.48 0.04 -3.91
C VAL A 61 -7.61 0.46 -2.97
N CYS A 62 -8.78 0.86 -3.51
CA CYS A 62 -9.96 1.14 -2.69
C CYS A 62 -10.38 -0.08 -1.86
N GLU A 63 -10.44 -1.27 -2.47
CA GLU A 63 -10.77 -2.52 -1.77
C GLU A 63 -9.78 -2.80 -0.63
N ILE A 64 -8.48 -2.67 -0.89
CA ILE A 64 -7.43 -2.90 0.11
C ILE A 64 -7.59 -1.95 1.31
N LEU A 65 -7.88 -0.67 1.04
CA LEU A 65 -8.06 0.33 2.11
C LEU A 65 -9.31 0.04 2.96
N LEU A 66 -10.39 -0.39 2.32
CA LEU A 66 -11.63 -0.78 3.01
C LEU A 66 -11.44 -2.06 3.83
N ASP A 67 -10.76 -3.07 3.29
CA ASP A 67 -10.40 -4.31 4.00
C ASP A 67 -9.54 -4.01 5.23
N ARG A 68 -8.53 -3.15 5.10
CA ARG A 68 -7.68 -2.73 6.22
C ARG A 68 -8.45 -1.94 7.28
N ARG A 69 -9.43 -1.14 6.86
CA ARG A 69 -10.33 -0.45 7.79
C ARG A 69 -11.17 -1.43 8.59
N ASP A 70 -11.71 -2.46 7.93
CA ASP A 70 -12.55 -3.47 8.58
C ASP A 70 -11.72 -4.37 9.51
N ARG A 71 -10.62 -4.95 9.02
CA ARG A 71 -9.77 -5.89 9.76
C ARG A 71 -8.99 -5.24 10.90
N TYR A 72 -8.51 -4.02 10.70
CA TYR A 72 -7.54 -3.39 11.59
C TYR A 72 -7.97 -2.03 12.14
N GLY A 73 -9.13 -1.49 11.75
CA GLY A 73 -9.57 -0.16 12.20
C GLY A 73 -8.74 1.01 11.66
N ILE A 74 -7.97 0.79 10.58
CA ILE A 74 -7.14 1.83 9.97
C ILE A 74 -8.02 2.73 9.09
N ALA A 75 -8.11 4.00 9.46
CA ALA A 75 -8.95 4.98 8.74
C ALA A 75 -8.16 6.17 8.19
N ASN A 76 -6.86 6.27 8.49
CA ASN A 76 -6.01 7.39 8.08
C ASN A 76 -4.66 6.88 7.59
N PHE A 77 -4.22 7.38 6.43
CA PHE A 77 -2.95 7.07 5.80
C PHE A 77 -2.23 8.36 5.39
N THR A 78 -0.90 8.32 5.40
CA THR A 78 -0.05 9.36 4.82
C THR A 78 0.58 8.83 3.54
N ILE A 79 0.53 9.63 2.49
CA ILE A 79 1.20 9.38 1.21
C ILE A 79 2.30 10.41 0.99
N VAL A 80 3.28 10.09 0.15
CA VAL A 80 4.28 11.06 -0.32
C VAL A 80 3.64 12.04 -1.31
N SER A 81 4.17 13.27 -1.38
CA SER A 81 3.65 14.34 -2.24
C SER A 81 3.57 13.95 -3.72
N GLU A 82 4.53 13.18 -4.20
CA GLU A 82 4.68 12.72 -5.57
C GLU A 82 3.57 11.74 -5.97
N ALA A 83 2.91 11.11 -5.00
CA ALA A 83 1.79 10.22 -5.23
C ALA A 83 0.43 10.96 -5.20
N MET A 84 0.38 12.27 -4.92
CA MET A 84 -0.90 12.97 -4.75
C MET A 84 -1.82 12.87 -5.98
N ASP A 85 -1.29 13.17 -7.17
CA ASP A 85 -2.09 13.17 -8.40
C ASP A 85 -2.57 11.77 -8.79
N SER A 86 -1.70 10.77 -8.64
CA SER A 86 -2.07 9.37 -8.93
C SER A 86 -3.08 8.84 -7.90
N PHE A 87 -3.04 9.32 -6.66
CA PHE A 87 -3.94 8.91 -5.58
C PHE A 87 -5.30 9.64 -5.58
N ALA A 88 -5.40 10.78 -6.26
CA ALA A 88 -6.64 11.55 -6.40
C ALA A 88 -7.90 10.72 -6.79
N PRO A 89 -7.87 9.80 -7.78
CA PRO A 89 -9.04 8.98 -8.12
C PRO A 89 -9.52 8.08 -6.96
N ILE A 90 -8.61 7.58 -6.12
CA ILE A 90 -8.95 6.76 -4.94
C ILE A 90 -9.69 7.61 -3.90
N VAL A 91 -9.21 8.82 -3.64
CA VAL A 91 -9.88 9.78 -2.75
C VAL A 91 -11.28 10.11 -3.24
N ALA A 92 -11.44 10.35 -4.55
CA ALA A 92 -12.74 10.62 -5.15
C ALA A 92 -13.70 9.43 -4.99
N ALA A 93 -13.23 8.21 -5.22
CA ALA A 93 -14.03 6.98 -5.11
C ALA A 93 -14.44 6.64 -3.66
N LEU A 94 -13.59 6.96 -2.68
CA LEU A 94 -13.85 6.68 -1.27
C LEU A 94 -14.59 7.81 -0.53
N LYS A 95 -14.81 8.96 -1.18
CA LYS A 95 -15.50 10.10 -0.56
C LYS A 95 -16.89 9.69 -0.04
N GLY A 96 -17.10 9.83 1.26
CA GLY A 96 -18.38 9.51 1.92
C GLY A 96 -18.59 8.04 2.29
N LYS A 97 -17.55 7.21 2.19
CA LYS A 97 -17.55 5.80 2.62
C LYS A 97 -16.79 5.60 3.92
#